data_AF-A0A368FHT2-F1
#
_entry.id   AF-A0A368FHT2-F1
#
_cell.length_a   1.000
_cell.length_b   1.000
_cell.length_c   1.000
_cell.angle_alpha   90.00
_cell.angle_beta   90.00
_cell.angle_gamma   90.00
#
_symmetry.space_group_name_H-M   'P 1'
#
loop_
_entity.id
_entity.type
_entity.pdbx_description
1 polymer ?
#
loop_
_entity_poly.entity_id
_entity_poly.type
_entity_poly.pdbx_seq_one_letter_code
_entity_poly.pdbx_strand_id
1 'polypeptide(L)'
;MLPAIIEMSINSSINENVEADGAHPVLKEAFPHLGDCEDLRKYAPSQVLRIKFSKDFKSWEVTEPFVDDGRLISASSIAVPFKNQLLIGSVCRQLVHCDITAETI
;
A
#
# COMPACT_ATOMS: atom_id res chain seq x y z
N MET A 1 1.06 -1.60 25.93
CA MET A 1 1.59 -0.97 24.71
C MET A 1 2.30 -2.08 23.94
N LEU A 2 1.56 -2.84 23.13
CA LEU A 2 2.12 -3.92 22.31
C LEU A 2 2.61 -3.31 21.00
N PRO A 3 3.80 -3.70 20.50
CA PRO A 3 4.32 -3.20 19.24
C PRO A 3 3.40 -3.69 18.11
N ALA A 4 2.95 -2.76 17.27
CA ALA A 4 2.26 -3.11 16.03
C ALA A 4 3.25 -3.90 15.17
N ILE A 5 2.94 -5.18 14.95
CA ILE A 5 3.63 -6.01 13.98
C ILE A 5 3.21 -5.48 12.62
N ILE A 6 4.13 -4.81 11.94
CA ILE A 6 4.02 -4.35 10.56
C ILE A 6 4.17 -5.61 9.71
N GLU A 7 3.09 -6.10 9.10
CA GLU A 7 3.23 -7.09 8.04
C GLU A 7 3.43 -6.39 6.69
N MET A 8 4.43 -6.90 5.99
CA MET A 8 5.15 -6.36 4.85
C MET A 8 4.29 -6.27 3.58
N SER A 9 4.30 -5.10 2.92
CA SER A 9 4.15 -5.07 1.48
C SER A 9 5.48 -5.43 0.81
N ILE A 10 5.37 -6.08 -0.35
CA ILE A 10 6.52 -6.50 -1.13
C ILE A 10 7.14 -5.25 -1.70
N ASN A 11 8.42 -5.07 -1.42
CA ASN A 11 9.19 -3.89 -1.75
C ASN A 11 9.36 -3.75 -3.28
N SER A 12 8.76 -2.73 -3.92
CA SER A 12 9.08 -2.39 -5.32
C SER A 12 9.57 -0.94 -5.45
N SER A 13 10.88 -0.77 -5.31
CA SER A 13 11.56 0.47 -5.68
C SER A 13 12.06 0.38 -7.14
N ILE A 14 11.66 1.34 -7.98
CA ILE A 14 12.23 1.53 -9.33
C ILE A 14 13.24 2.69 -9.35
N ASN A 15 13.50 3.34 -8.21
CA ASN A 15 14.36 4.52 -8.11
C ASN A 15 15.06 4.54 -6.75
N GLU A 16 16.39 4.65 -6.70
CA GLU A 16 17.25 4.44 -5.50
C GLU A 16 16.88 5.26 -4.24
N ASN A 17 15.97 6.23 -4.33
CA ASN A 17 15.57 7.11 -3.21
C ASN A 17 14.05 7.18 -2.96
N VAL A 18 13.24 6.34 -3.61
CA VAL A 18 11.77 6.34 -3.47
C VAL A 18 11.28 4.91 -3.23
N GLU A 19 10.53 4.74 -2.15
CA GLU A 19 9.89 3.49 -1.74
C GLU A 19 8.38 3.70 -1.64
N ALA A 20 7.59 2.79 -2.20
CA ALA A 20 6.13 2.80 -2.14
C ALA A 20 5.65 1.45 -1.61
N ASP A 21 4.80 1.47 -0.57
CA ASP A 21 4.43 0.28 0.20
C ASP A 21 2.92 0.23 0.47
N GLY A 22 2.32 -0.96 0.32
CA GLY A 22 0.93 -1.25 0.68
C GLY A 22 0.79 -1.67 2.16
N ALA A 23 0.02 -0.94 2.96
CA ALA A 23 -0.18 -1.22 4.38
C ALA A 23 -1.62 -1.67 4.69
N HIS A 24 -1.75 -2.46 5.76
CA HIS A 24 -3.04 -2.79 6.40
C HIS A 24 -3.15 -2.08 7.75
N PRO A 25 -3.86 -0.94 7.83
CA PRO A 25 -3.95 -0.17 9.07
C PRO A 25 -4.60 -0.95 10.23
N VAL A 26 -5.45 -1.96 9.93
CA VAL A 26 -6.18 -2.75 10.94
C VAL A 26 -6.02 -4.25 10.72
N LEU A 27 -5.04 -4.85 11.40
CA LEU A 27 -4.65 -6.26 11.21
C LEU A 27 -5.80 -7.26 11.49
N LYS A 28 -6.65 -7.01 12.48
CA LYS A 28 -7.80 -7.87 12.80
C LYS A 28 -8.82 -7.97 11.66
N GLU A 29 -8.84 -7.01 10.75
CA GLU A 29 -9.71 -6.98 9.58
C GLU A 29 -9.04 -7.62 8.36
N ALA A 30 -7.70 -7.55 8.27
CA ALA A 30 -6.92 -8.23 7.24
C ALA A 30 -6.93 -9.76 7.41
N PHE A 31 -6.74 -10.28 8.63
CA PHE A 31 -6.68 -11.72 8.89
C PHE A 31 -7.86 -12.54 8.35
N PRO A 32 -9.14 -12.19 8.59
CA PRO A 32 -10.26 -12.96 8.07
C PRO A 32 -10.31 -12.94 6.54
N HIS A 33 -9.89 -11.84 5.90
CA HIS A 33 -9.82 -11.72 4.44
C HIS A 33 -8.70 -12.60 3.86
N LEU A 34 -7.51 -12.60 4.47
CA LEU A 34 -6.37 -13.42 4.02
C LEU A 34 -6.57 -14.93 4.26
N GLY A 35 -7.36 -15.31 5.27
CA GLY A 35 -7.69 -16.71 5.54
C GLY A 35 -8.69 -17.31 4.56
N ASP A 36 -9.44 -16.50 3.81
CA ASP A 36 -10.49 -16.94 2.90
C ASP A 36 -10.76 -15.87 1.82
N CYS A 37 -9.95 -15.91 0.77
CA CYS A 37 -9.91 -14.87 -0.26
C CYS A 37 -11.16 -14.81 -1.15
N GLU A 38 -11.95 -15.90 -1.20
CA GLU A 38 -13.15 -16.02 -2.01
C GLU A 38 -14.41 -15.43 -1.34
N ASP A 39 -14.41 -15.23 -0.02
CA ASP A 39 -15.56 -14.63 0.67
C ASP A 39 -15.61 -13.11 0.48
N LEU A 40 -16.34 -12.69 -0.56
CA LEU A 40 -16.54 -11.28 -0.94
C LEU A 40 -17.16 -10.39 0.14
N ARG A 41 -17.62 -10.95 1.27
CA ARG A 41 -18.14 -10.16 2.41
C ARG A 41 -17.05 -9.71 3.36
N LYS A 42 -15.86 -10.31 3.28
CA LYS A 42 -14.69 -9.97 4.09
C LYS A 42 -13.85 -8.94 3.33
N TYR A 43 -13.79 -7.74 3.86
CA TYR A 43 -12.96 -6.65 3.35
C TYR A 43 -11.83 -6.35 4.32
N ALA A 44 -10.72 -5.88 3.77
CA ALA A 44 -9.55 -5.47 4.54
C ALA A 44 -9.10 -4.08 4.05
N PRO A 45 -8.93 -3.10 4.95
CA PRO A 45 -8.45 -1.78 4.56
C PRO A 45 -7.11 -1.84 3.83
N SER A 46 -6.94 -0.92 2.88
CA SER A 46 -5.75 -0.79 2.04
C SER A 46 -5.22 0.64 2.12
N GLN A 47 -3.91 0.79 2.19
CA GLN A 47 -3.23 2.07 2.25
C GLN A 47 -1.96 1.98 1.42
N VAL A 48 -1.61 3.01 0.66
CA VAL A 48 -0.29 3.12 0.04
C VAL A 48 0.45 4.27 0.69
N LEU A 49 1.65 3.98 1.18
CA LEU A 49 2.58 4.99 1.69
C LEU A 49 3.72 5.16 0.70
N ARG A 50 4.09 6.41 0.46
CA ARG A 50 5.29 6.75 -0.30
C ARG A 50 6.27 7.45 0.62
N ILE A 51 7.48 6.92 0.66
CA ILE A 51 8.60 7.45 1.43
C ILE A 51 9.67 7.94 0.46
N LYS A 52 10.01 9.22 0.55
CA LYS A 52 11.08 9.84 -0.23
C LYS A 52 12.19 10.27 0.71
N PHE A 53 13.37 9.68 0.54
CA PHE A 53 14.54 10.08 1.30
C PHE A 53 15.22 11.29 0.64
N SER A 54 15.71 12.19 1.48
CA SER A 54 16.69 13.20 1.08
C SER A 54 17.97 12.52 0.57
N LYS A 55 18.74 13.23 -0.27
CA LYS A 55 19.98 12.70 -0.85
C LYS A 55 21.03 12.28 0.19
N ASP A 56 20.98 12.87 1.38
CA ASP A 56 21.87 12.55 2.50
C ASP A 56 21.24 11.61 3.52
N PHE A 57 20.02 11.10 3.26
CA PHE A 57 19.24 10.20 4.10
C PHE A 57 18.97 10.72 5.53
N LYS A 58 19.09 12.03 5.76
CA LYS A 58 18.89 12.62 7.10
C LYS A 58 17.46 13.08 7.35
N SER A 59 16.71 13.30 6.28
CA SER A 59 15.28 13.57 6.32
C SER A 59 14.54 12.70 5.32
N TRP A 60 13.26 12.49 5.60
CA TRP A 60 12.34 11.78 4.72
C TRP A 60 11.01 12.52 4.68
N GLU A 61 10.32 12.38 3.56
CA GLU A 61 8.94 12.84 3.36
C GLU A 61 8.06 11.61 3.21
N VAL A 62 6.98 11.53 4.00
CA VAL A 62 5.96 10.49 3.88
C VAL A 62 4.71 11.11 3.31
N THR A 63 4.19 10.50 2.25
CA THR A 63 2.92 10.86 1.62
C THR A 63 2.03 9.63 1.54
N GLU A 64 0.72 9.85 1.53
CA GLU A 64 -0.28 8.79 1.48
C GLU A 64 -1.09 8.94 0.18
N PRO A 65 -0.57 8.44 -0.96
CA PRO A 65 -1.22 8.59 -2.26
C PRO A 65 -2.55 7.86 -2.38
N PHE A 66 -2.84 6.88 -1.51
CA PHE A 66 -4.05 6.08 -1.59
C PHE A 66 -4.47 5.52 -0.23
N VAL A 67 -5.76 5.61 0.09
CA VAL A 67 -6.42 4.87 1.18
C VAL A 67 -7.80 4.43 0.70
N ASP A 68 -8.14 3.19 1.05
CA ASP A 68 -9.44 2.59 0.79
C ASP A 68 -9.90 1.76 1.99
N ASP A 69 -11.21 1.72 2.22
CA ASP A 69 -11.83 0.94 3.30
C ASP A 69 -11.90 -0.56 3.00
N GLY A 70 -11.33 -0.98 1.86
CA GLY A 70 -11.28 -2.36 1.39
C GLY A 70 -12.29 -2.65 0.28
N ARG A 71 -13.24 -1.74 -0.01
CA ARG A 71 -14.28 -1.96 -1.02
C ARG A 71 -13.78 -1.84 -2.45
N LEU A 72 -12.79 -0.98 -2.70
CA LEU A 72 -12.16 -0.85 -4.03
C LEU A 72 -11.04 -1.87 -4.20
N ILE A 73 -10.18 -1.99 -3.18
CA ILE A 73 -9.15 -3.03 -3.11
C ILE A 73 -8.99 -3.49 -1.68
N SER A 74 -9.13 -4.79 -1.46
CA SER A 74 -8.91 -5.39 -0.15
C SER A 74 -7.48 -5.89 -0.03
N ALA A 75 -6.86 -5.61 1.12
CA ALA A 75 -5.54 -6.10 1.46
C ALA A 75 -4.46 -5.82 0.38
N SER A 76 -4.24 -4.54 0.04
CA SER A 76 -3.11 -4.12 -0.80
C SER A 76 -1.74 -4.55 -0.28
N SER A 77 -0.91 -5.16 -1.11
CA SER A 77 0.39 -5.74 -0.74
C SER A 77 1.57 -5.21 -1.54
N ILE A 78 1.33 -4.37 -2.54
CA ILE A 78 2.36 -3.77 -3.40
C ILE A 78 1.77 -2.55 -4.11
N ALA A 79 2.58 -1.50 -4.29
CA ALA A 79 2.24 -0.38 -5.15
C ALA A 79 3.43 0.00 -6.04
N VAL A 80 3.20 0.07 -7.36
CA VAL A 80 4.24 0.33 -8.35
C VAL A 80 3.89 1.62 -9.11
N PRO A 81 4.63 2.72 -8.89
CA PRO A 81 4.46 3.93 -9.68
C PRO A 81 5.19 3.81 -11.03
N PHE A 82 4.54 4.20 -12.13
CA PHE A 82 5.17 4.33 -13.45
C PHE A 82 4.64 5.58 -14.17
N LYS A 83 5.53 6.56 -14.39
CA LYS A 83 5.16 7.89 -14.91
C LYS A 83 4.09 8.54 -14.01
N ASN A 84 2.92 8.85 -14.56
CA ASN A 84 1.79 9.44 -13.86
C ASN A 84 0.72 8.39 -13.48
N GLN A 85 1.13 7.14 -13.32
CA GLN A 85 0.24 6.03 -13.01
C GLN A 85 0.73 5.28 -11.78
N LEU A 86 -0.20 4.72 -11.02
CA LEU A 86 0.04 3.86 -9.86
C LEU A 86 -0.72 2.56 -10.04
N LEU A 87 -0.01 1.44 -10.02
CA LEU A 87 -0.61 0.10 -9.99
C LEU A 87 -0.53 -0.44 -8.56
N ILE A 88 -1.68 -0.73 -7.95
CA ILE A 88 -1.78 -1.27 -6.59
C ILE A 88 -2.24 -2.71 -6.69
N GLY A 89 -1.41 -3.64 -6.21
CA GLY A 89 -1.74 -5.06 -6.12
C GLY A 89 -2.13 -5.45 -4.71
N SER A 90 -2.88 -6.54 -4.59
CA SER A 90 -3.24 -7.18 -3.33
C SER A 90 -2.78 -8.63 -3.32
N VAL A 91 -2.70 -9.22 -2.12
CA VAL A 91 -2.44 -10.68 -1.98
C VAL A 91 -3.57 -11.49 -2.61
N CYS A 92 -4.80 -11.00 -2.45
CA CYS A 92 -6.00 -11.66 -2.89
C CYS A 92 -6.88 -10.70 -3.70
N ARG A 93 -7.49 -11.23 -4.78
CA ARG A 93 -8.45 -10.54 -5.66
C ARG A 93 -7.82 -9.56 -6.67
N GLN A 94 -8.44 -8.40 -6.81
CA GLN A 94 -8.33 -7.46 -7.92
C GLN A 94 -7.17 -6.49 -7.67
N LEU A 95 -6.60 -5.97 -8.75
CA LEU A 95 -5.68 -4.83 -8.70
C LEU A 95 -6.43 -3.52 -8.97
N VAL A 96 -5.84 -2.42 -8.53
CA VAL A 96 -6.32 -1.07 -8.82
C VAL A 96 -5.27 -0.33 -9.64
N HIS A 97 -5.74 0.39 -10.66
CA HIS A 97 -4.91 1.23 -11.50
C HIS A 97 -5.41 2.68 -11.41
N CYS A 98 -4.55 3.57 -10.95
CA CYS A 98 -4.87 4.98 -10.72
C CYS A 98 -3.97 5.88 -11.58
N ASP A 99 -4.52 7.03 -12.00
CA ASP A 99 -3.71 8.17 -12.43
C ASP A 99 -3.25 8.96 -11.19
N ILE A 100 -2.01 9.43 -11.18
CA ILE A 100 -1.39 10.20 -10.08
C ILE A 100 -0.75 11.50 -10.59
N THR A 101 -0.94 12.59 -9.87
CA THR A 101 -0.33 13.89 -10.17
C THR A 101 0.97 14.08 -9.40
N ALA A 102 1.84 14.99 -9.86
CA ALA A 102 3.13 15.28 -9.22
C ALA A 102 3.02 15.81 -7.78
N GLU A 103 1.82 16.17 -7.33
CA GLU A 103 1.53 16.59 -5.95
C GLU A 103 1.27 15.38 -5.03
N THR A 104 0.99 14.22 -5.62
CA THR A 104 0.72 12.93 -4.97
C THR A 104 1.97 12.02 -4.95
N ILE A 105 3.05 12.42 -5.64
CA ILE A 105 4.36 11.75 -5.77
C ILE A 105 5.53 12.70 -5.54
#